data_AF-A0A5Q4SK76-F1
#
_entry.id   AF-A0A5Q4SK76-F1
#
_cell.length_a   1.000
_cell.length_b   1.000
_cell.length_c   1.000
_cell.angle_alpha   90.00
_cell.angle_beta   90.00
_cell.angle_gamma   90.00
#
_symmetry.space_group_name_H-M   'P 1'
#
loop_
_entity.id
_entity.type
_entity.pdbx_description
1 polymer ?
#
loop_
_entity_poly.entity_id
_entity_poly.type
_entity_poly.pdbx_seq_one_letter_code
_entity_poly.pdbx_strand_id
1 'polypeptide(L)'
;MSRTGRAPTTTDWTAEARRIARGRRAGEVGSAPSRQGAGAAAPLSESEIREAEAELGIAFPDEYRAYLRRQDVGGAVNRLCRSTEGWGWHGDPDTNYDLLTTAFPHPDSYRAHEDELIGREPLTQDFPEHDAYQAAFEQWDAEYEVFQERRTAGAVFIQDNGCGFSTLLVVTGPHRGSPWFDGRATCDQILPLDLGGRPVSFTDWLARRSMDLLGW
;
A
#
# COMPACT_ATOMS: atom_id res chain seq x y z
N MET A 1 35.40 -25.90 -27.08
CA MET A 1 34.54 -24.71 -26.92
C MET A 1 33.44 -25.07 -25.94
N SER A 2 33.66 -24.84 -24.65
CA SER A 2 32.70 -25.18 -23.59
C SER A 2 31.83 -23.97 -23.30
N ARG A 3 30.52 -24.08 -23.54
CA ARG A 3 29.54 -23.09 -23.08
C ARG A 3 29.25 -23.39 -21.60
N THR A 4 29.69 -22.49 -20.73
CA THR A 4 29.25 -22.39 -19.34
C THR A 4 27.80 -21.91 -19.33
N GLY A 5 26.86 -22.85 -19.15
CA GLY A 5 25.48 -22.51 -18.81
C GLY A 5 25.44 -22.05 -17.36
N ARG A 6 25.21 -20.76 -17.14
CA ARG A 6 24.85 -20.22 -15.82
C ARG A 6 23.49 -20.81 -15.46
N ALA A 7 23.40 -21.56 -14.37
CA ALA A 7 22.11 -22.01 -13.85
C ALA A 7 21.22 -20.77 -13.61
N PRO A 8 19.93 -20.78 -14.00
CA PRO A 8 19.02 -19.71 -13.62
C PRO A 8 18.99 -19.68 -12.09
N THR A 9 19.30 -18.53 -11.51
CA THR A 9 19.09 -18.30 -10.08
C THR A 9 17.59 -18.34 -9.83
N THR A 10 17.08 -19.47 -9.33
CA THR A 10 15.74 -19.54 -8.75
C THR A 10 15.71 -18.55 -7.59
N THR A 11 14.83 -17.56 -7.66
CA THR A 11 14.61 -16.60 -6.57
C THR A 11 14.12 -17.36 -5.34
N ASP A 12 14.73 -17.13 -4.17
CA ASP A 12 14.17 -17.55 -2.90
C ASP A 12 13.08 -16.55 -2.51
N TRP A 13 11.84 -16.88 -2.86
CA TRP A 13 10.72 -15.99 -2.66
C TRP A 13 10.38 -15.79 -1.19
N THR A 14 10.60 -16.81 -0.35
CA THR A 14 10.42 -16.69 1.09
C THR A 14 11.38 -15.67 1.70
N ALA A 15 12.64 -15.64 1.27
CA ALA A 15 13.59 -14.62 1.70
C ALA A 15 13.19 -13.22 1.23
N GLU A 16 12.68 -13.09 0.00
CA GLU A 16 12.22 -11.82 -0.57
C GLU A 16 10.94 -11.30 0.13
N ALA A 17 9.98 -12.17 0.40
CA ALA A 17 8.75 -11.84 1.15
C ALA A 17 9.11 -11.29 2.54
N ARG A 18 10.00 -11.99 3.27
CA ARG A 18 10.52 -11.51 4.56
C ARG A 18 11.26 -10.18 4.45
N ARG A 19 11.93 -9.92 3.31
CA ARG A 19 12.62 -8.64 3.08
C ARG A 19 11.61 -7.52 2.91
N ILE A 20 10.63 -7.71 2.04
CA ILE A 20 9.60 -6.69 1.74
C ILE A 20 8.71 -6.43 2.96
N ALA A 21 8.34 -7.47 3.71
CA ALA A 21 7.50 -7.32 4.90
C ALA A 21 8.12 -6.42 5.98
N ARG A 22 9.45 -6.31 6.06
CA ARG A 22 10.14 -5.40 7.00
C ARG A 22 9.98 -3.93 6.66
N GLY A 23 9.58 -3.61 5.42
CA GLY A 23 9.30 -2.24 5.02
C GLY A 23 8.00 -1.70 5.64
N ARG A 24 7.11 -2.57 6.13
CA ARG A 24 6.02 -2.16 7.03
C ARG A 24 6.60 -1.86 8.41
N ARG A 25 6.28 -0.68 8.94
CA ARG A 25 6.61 -0.33 10.33
C ARG A 25 5.54 -0.96 11.22
N ALA A 26 5.88 -2.08 11.85
CA ALA A 26 5.04 -2.74 12.85
C ALA A 26 5.13 -1.99 14.19
N GLY A 27 4.67 -0.74 14.20
CA GLY A 27 4.49 -0.01 15.44
C GLY A 27 3.23 -0.50 16.15
N GLU A 28 3.30 -0.71 17.47
CA GLU A 28 2.13 -0.65 18.33
C GLU A 28 1.48 0.74 18.20
N VAL A 29 0.65 0.91 17.19
CA VAL A 29 -0.43 1.90 17.16
C VAL A 29 -1.75 1.16 17.44
N GLY A 30 -1.65 0.15 18.31
CA GLY A 30 -2.68 -0.82 18.64
C GLY A 30 -3.04 -0.75 20.11
N SER A 31 -3.66 0.34 20.52
CA SER A 31 -4.74 0.35 21.51
C SER A 31 -5.31 1.75 21.54
N ALA A 32 -6.62 1.86 21.30
CA ALA A 32 -7.35 3.09 21.53
C ALA A 32 -6.95 3.66 22.90
N PRO A 33 -6.46 4.91 22.99
CA PRO A 33 -6.45 5.56 24.28
C PRO A 33 -7.90 5.64 24.73
N SER A 34 -8.16 5.22 25.96
CA SER A 34 -9.36 5.56 26.71
C SER A 34 -9.74 7.02 26.41
N ARG A 35 -11.05 7.28 26.25
CA ARG A 35 -11.68 8.59 25.93
C ARG A 35 -11.27 9.72 26.90
N GLN A 36 -10.01 10.12 26.90
CA GLN A 36 -9.43 11.10 27.80
C GLN A 36 -8.38 11.86 27.00
N GLY A 37 -8.85 12.92 26.31
CA GLY A 37 -8.01 13.96 25.74
C GLY A 37 -7.72 13.86 24.24
N ALA A 38 -8.73 13.68 23.39
CA ALA A 38 -8.60 14.01 21.97
C ALA A 38 -8.53 15.55 21.81
N GLY A 39 -7.41 16.14 22.20
CA GLY A 39 -7.06 17.49 21.75
C GLY A 39 -6.92 17.43 20.23
N ALA A 40 -7.60 18.32 19.51
CA ALA A 40 -7.40 18.50 18.08
C ALA A 40 -5.88 18.60 17.83
N ALA A 41 -5.34 17.71 17.00
CA ALA A 41 -3.93 17.80 16.66
C ALA A 41 -3.69 19.12 15.96
N ALA A 42 -2.67 19.85 16.40
CA ALA A 42 -2.26 21.07 15.74
C ALA A 42 -1.88 20.74 14.28
N PRO A 43 -2.20 21.62 13.32
CA PRO A 43 -1.74 21.46 11.95
C PRO A 43 -0.22 21.39 11.90
N LEU A 44 0.30 20.58 10.97
CA LEU A 44 1.74 20.48 10.76
C LEU A 44 2.28 21.78 10.17
N SER A 45 3.45 22.18 10.67
CA SER A 45 4.24 23.26 10.10
C SER A 45 4.87 22.84 8.77
N GLU A 46 5.23 23.83 7.94
CA GLU A 46 5.95 23.59 6.69
C GLU A 46 7.31 22.88 6.92
N SER A 47 7.97 23.14 8.05
CA SER A 47 9.20 22.46 8.45
C SER A 47 8.98 20.98 8.76
N GLU A 48 7.92 20.65 9.50
CA GLU A 48 7.58 19.25 9.83
C GLU A 48 7.20 18.47 8.57
N ILE A 49 6.45 19.08 7.65
CA ILE A 49 6.10 18.46 6.37
C ILE A 49 7.36 18.15 5.56
N ARG A 50 8.29 19.10 5.45
CA ARG A 50 9.56 18.89 4.74
C ARG A 50 10.43 17.83 5.39
N GLU A 51 10.43 17.77 6.72
CA GLU A 51 11.15 16.74 7.45
C GLU A 51 10.57 15.35 7.18
N ALA A 52 9.24 15.22 7.21
CA ALA A 52 8.54 13.99 6.88
C ALA A 52 8.85 13.53 5.44
N GLU A 53 8.75 14.45 4.47
CA GLU A 53 9.11 14.18 3.07
C GLU A 53 10.57 13.72 2.90
N ALA A 54 11.49 14.38 3.60
CA ALA A 54 12.90 14.03 3.56
C ALA A 54 13.17 12.64 4.16
N GLU A 55 12.53 12.30 5.29
CA GLU A 55 12.67 10.98 5.91
C GLU A 55 12.05 9.87 5.06
N LEU A 56 10.87 10.14 4.48
CA LEU A 56 10.11 9.18 3.67
C LEU A 56 10.62 9.07 2.23
N GLY A 57 11.50 9.97 1.80
CA GLY A 57 12.06 9.98 0.44
C GLY A 57 11.06 10.37 -0.65
N ILE A 58 9.93 10.98 -0.29
CA ILE A 58 8.85 11.36 -1.20
C ILE A 58 8.51 12.83 -1.06
N ALA A 59 7.90 13.41 -2.09
CA ALA A 59 7.20 14.69 -1.96
C ALA A 59 5.70 14.40 -1.86
N PHE A 60 5.01 15.00 -0.90
CA PHE A 60 3.56 14.87 -0.76
C PHE A 60 2.80 15.65 -1.83
N PRO A 61 1.69 15.11 -2.36
CA PRO A 61 0.81 15.85 -3.27
C PRO A 61 0.40 17.21 -2.70
N ASP A 62 0.32 18.25 -3.54
CA ASP A 62 0.09 19.63 -3.10
C ASP A 62 -1.21 19.78 -2.29
N GLU A 63 -2.27 19.11 -2.73
CA GLU A 63 -3.55 19.10 -2.02
C GLU A 63 -3.45 18.40 -0.65
N TYR A 64 -2.64 17.35 -0.55
CA TYR A 64 -2.38 16.66 0.72
C TYR A 64 -1.56 17.54 1.67
N ARG A 65 -0.52 18.22 1.16
CA ARG A 65 0.23 19.22 1.95
C ARG A 65 -0.67 20.33 2.47
N ALA A 66 -1.57 20.84 1.63
CA ALA A 66 -2.53 21.85 2.02
C ALA A 66 -3.49 21.34 3.11
N TYR A 67 -3.86 20.06 3.06
CA TYR A 67 -4.66 19.40 4.08
C TYR A 67 -3.94 19.26 5.43
N LEU A 68 -2.68 18.81 5.43
CA LEU A 68 -1.86 18.64 6.64
C LEU A 68 -1.69 19.94 7.45
N ARG A 69 -1.88 21.09 6.81
CA ARG A 69 -1.78 22.43 7.42
C ARG A 69 -3.11 22.99 7.96
N ARG A 70 -4.21 22.23 7.93
CA ARG A 70 -5.54 22.68 8.40
C ARG A 70 -5.73 22.40 9.90
N GLN A 71 -6.38 23.32 10.61
CA GLN A 71 -6.59 23.25 12.07
C GLN A 71 -7.60 22.19 12.53
N ASP A 72 -8.47 21.73 11.64
CA ASP A 72 -9.48 20.70 11.92
C ASP A 72 -9.39 19.60 10.85
N VAL A 73 -8.38 18.76 10.98
CA VAL A 73 -8.26 17.52 10.22
C VAL A 73 -9.21 16.49 10.83
N GLY A 74 -10.48 16.56 10.41
CA GLY A 74 -11.51 15.59 10.78
C GLY A 74 -11.08 14.14 10.49
N GLY A 75 -11.60 13.20 11.27
CA GLY A 75 -11.09 11.82 11.40
C GLY A 75 -11.29 10.87 10.20
N ALA A 76 -11.44 11.37 8.98
CA ALA A 76 -11.55 10.53 7.78
C ALA A 76 -10.17 10.09 7.25
N VAL A 77 -9.10 10.83 7.56
CA VAL A 77 -7.75 10.58 7.04
C VAL A 77 -6.82 10.14 8.16
N ASN A 78 -6.10 9.03 7.96
CA ASN A 78 -5.02 8.58 8.83
C ASN A 78 -4.01 9.70 9.05
N ARG A 79 -3.69 9.97 10.32
CA ARG A 79 -2.94 11.17 10.70
C ARG A 79 -1.46 10.94 10.48
N LEU A 80 -0.81 11.79 9.67
CA LEU A 80 0.64 11.84 9.62
C LEU A 80 1.19 12.39 10.95
N CYS A 81 2.05 11.63 11.61
CA CYS A 81 2.68 12.02 12.88
C CYS A 81 4.09 11.45 12.98
N ARG A 82 4.90 12.04 13.87
CA ARG A 82 6.19 11.49 14.24
C ARG A 82 6.06 10.62 15.48
N SER A 83 6.52 9.38 15.39
CA SER A 83 6.64 8.44 16.51
C SER A 83 8.12 8.17 16.85
N THR A 84 8.38 7.24 17.76
CA THR A 84 9.72 6.72 18.04
C THR A 84 10.34 5.99 16.84
N GLU A 85 9.52 5.54 15.89
CA GLU A 85 9.94 4.84 14.67
C GLU A 85 10.14 5.81 13.49
N GLY A 86 9.90 7.11 13.69
CA GLY A 86 10.01 8.15 12.67
C GLY A 86 8.64 8.66 12.20
N TRP A 87 8.60 9.27 11.02
CA TRP A 87 7.38 9.79 10.40
C TRP A 87 6.52 8.66 9.81
N GLY A 88 5.22 8.69 10.10
CA GLY A 88 4.28 7.70 9.56
C GLY A 88 2.83 8.05 9.82
N TRP A 89 1.92 7.21 9.32
CA TRP A 89 0.49 7.42 9.43
C TRP A 89 -0.08 6.63 10.61
N HIS A 90 -0.69 7.35 11.56
CA HIS A 90 -1.39 6.75 12.68
C HIS A 90 -2.64 6.02 12.19
N GLY A 91 -2.80 4.76 12.62
CA GLY A 91 -3.91 3.90 12.19
C GLY A 91 -3.66 3.16 10.88
N ASP A 92 -2.44 3.25 10.34
CA ASP A 92 -2.03 2.56 9.11
C ASP A 92 -0.90 1.56 9.42
N PRO A 93 -1.22 0.26 9.56
CA PRO A 93 -0.22 -0.79 9.71
C PRO A 93 0.32 -1.31 8.36
N ASP A 94 -0.28 -0.92 7.24
CA ASP A 94 -0.15 -1.63 5.97
C ASP A 94 0.78 -0.93 4.97
N THR A 95 1.01 0.37 5.11
CA THR A 95 1.96 1.08 4.23
C THR A 95 3.36 0.49 4.34
N ASN A 96 3.90 0.09 3.19
CA ASN A 96 5.27 -0.37 3.05
C ASN A 96 6.19 0.82 2.71
N TYR A 97 6.92 1.31 3.71
CA TYR A 97 7.74 2.52 3.62
C TYR A 97 8.90 2.36 2.63
N ASP A 98 9.45 1.15 2.48
CA ASP A 98 10.53 0.85 1.54
C ASP A 98 10.08 0.97 0.07
N LEU A 99 8.78 0.88 -0.19
CA LEU A 99 8.20 0.94 -1.53
C LEU A 99 7.66 2.34 -1.90
N LEU A 100 7.71 3.32 -0.99
CA LEU A 100 7.13 4.66 -1.25
C LEU A 100 7.81 5.41 -2.40
N THR A 101 9.10 5.17 -2.64
CA THR A 101 9.84 5.81 -3.74
C THR A 101 9.68 5.08 -5.08
N THR A 102 9.02 3.93 -5.09
CA THR A 102 8.67 3.19 -6.31
C THR A 102 7.37 3.76 -6.87
N ALA A 103 7.27 3.90 -8.20
CA ALA A 103 6.06 4.42 -8.82
C ALA A 103 4.87 3.48 -8.61
N PHE A 104 3.69 4.03 -8.30
CA PHE A 104 2.46 3.27 -8.19
C PHE A 104 2.10 2.61 -9.51
N PRO A 105 1.95 1.27 -9.53
CA PRO A 105 1.69 0.54 -10.76
C PRO A 105 0.22 0.62 -11.14
N HIS A 106 -0.07 0.91 -12.40
CA HIS A 106 -1.43 0.80 -12.92
C HIS A 106 -1.86 -0.68 -12.97
N PRO A 107 -3.11 -1.05 -12.63
CA PRO A 107 -3.56 -2.44 -12.64
C PRO A 107 -3.29 -3.21 -13.94
N ASP A 108 -3.45 -2.55 -15.09
CA ASP A 108 -3.18 -3.17 -16.39
C ASP A 108 -1.70 -3.53 -16.60
N SER A 109 -0.77 -2.89 -15.87
CA SER A 109 0.66 -3.19 -16.01
C SER A 109 1.06 -4.54 -15.41
N TYR A 110 0.26 -5.07 -14.48
CA TYR A 110 0.58 -6.31 -13.77
C TYR A 110 -0.41 -7.45 -13.99
N ARG A 111 -1.54 -7.18 -14.65
CA ARG A 111 -2.61 -8.18 -14.91
C ARG A 111 -2.09 -9.47 -15.53
N ALA A 112 -1.25 -9.39 -16.55
CA ALA A 112 -0.71 -10.59 -17.20
C ALA A 112 0.21 -11.41 -16.28
N HIS A 113 0.95 -10.74 -15.39
CA HIS A 113 1.80 -11.41 -14.41
C HIS A 113 0.99 -12.04 -13.28
N GLU A 114 -0.09 -11.38 -12.86
CA GLU A 114 -1.08 -11.92 -11.93
C GLU A 114 -1.74 -13.19 -12.48
N ASP A 115 -2.21 -13.15 -13.73
CA ASP A 115 -2.78 -14.31 -14.42
C ASP A 115 -1.78 -15.48 -14.51
N GLU A 116 -0.50 -15.18 -14.77
CA GLU A 116 0.57 -16.17 -14.77
C GLU A 116 0.79 -16.74 -13.36
N LEU A 117 0.86 -15.91 -12.32
CA LEU A 117 1.02 -16.35 -10.94
C LEU A 117 -0.12 -17.29 -10.54
N ILE A 118 -1.36 -16.87 -10.76
CA ILE A 118 -2.56 -17.67 -10.46
C ILE A 118 -2.53 -18.98 -11.25
N GLY A 119 -2.17 -18.94 -12.53
CA GLY A 119 -2.09 -20.15 -13.38
C GLY A 119 -0.99 -21.14 -12.96
N ARG A 120 -0.04 -20.71 -12.13
CA ARG A 120 1.04 -21.54 -11.58
C ARG A 120 0.81 -21.96 -10.13
N GLU A 121 -0.34 -21.64 -9.54
CA GLU A 121 -0.66 -22.05 -8.17
C GLU A 121 -0.49 -23.58 -8.02
N PRO A 122 0.37 -24.05 -7.10
CA PRO A 122 0.55 -25.48 -6.87
C PRO A 122 -0.76 -26.12 -6.42
N LEU A 123 -1.19 -27.20 -7.08
CA LEU A 123 -2.34 -27.99 -6.68
C LEU A 123 -1.90 -29.31 -6.06
N THR A 124 -2.55 -29.75 -4.98
CA THR A 124 -2.19 -31.01 -4.29
C THR A 124 -2.13 -32.22 -5.23
N GLN A 125 -2.96 -32.25 -6.27
CA GLN A 125 -3.03 -33.34 -7.25
C GLN A 125 -1.80 -33.45 -8.16
N ASP A 126 -0.99 -32.40 -8.28
CA ASP A 126 0.19 -32.35 -9.16
C ASP A 126 1.44 -32.91 -8.46
N PHE A 127 1.34 -33.25 -7.18
CA PHE A 127 2.46 -33.70 -6.35
C PHE A 127 2.15 -35.08 -5.74
N PRO A 128 3.03 -36.09 -5.93
CA PRO A 128 2.85 -37.39 -5.30
C PRO A 128 3.11 -37.34 -3.79
N GLU A 129 4.00 -36.46 -3.33
CA GLU A 129 4.35 -36.28 -1.92
C GLU A 129 3.81 -34.97 -1.35
N HIS A 130 3.23 -35.04 -0.14
CA HIS A 130 2.70 -33.87 0.56
C HIS A 130 3.77 -32.81 0.86
N ASP A 131 4.96 -33.23 1.30
CA ASP A 131 6.05 -32.30 1.63
C ASP A 131 6.54 -31.53 0.39
N ALA A 132 6.50 -32.17 -0.79
CA ALA A 132 6.88 -31.53 -2.06
C ALA A 132 5.84 -30.47 -2.48
N TYR A 133 4.54 -30.78 -2.32
CA TYR A 133 3.46 -29.81 -2.50
C TYR A 133 3.62 -28.63 -1.55
N GLN A 134 3.83 -28.89 -0.25
CA GLN A 134 3.96 -27.84 0.75
C GLN A 134 5.12 -26.89 0.43
N ALA A 135 6.29 -27.43 0.08
CA ALA A 135 7.44 -26.61 -0.31
C ALA A 135 7.19 -25.77 -1.58
N ALA A 136 6.48 -26.32 -2.57
CA ALA A 136 6.11 -25.59 -3.77
C ALA A 136 5.09 -24.47 -3.47
N PHE A 137 4.07 -24.79 -2.66
CA PHE A 137 3.06 -23.83 -2.22
C PHE A 137 3.68 -22.69 -1.43
N GLU A 138 4.59 -22.98 -0.48
CA GLU A 138 5.29 -21.96 0.31
C GLU A 138 6.13 -20.99 -0.55
N GLN A 139 6.75 -21.48 -1.64
CA GLN A 139 7.48 -20.60 -2.57
C GLN A 139 6.53 -19.75 -3.42
N TRP A 140 5.43 -20.34 -3.90
CA TRP A 140 4.42 -19.63 -4.67
C TRP A 140 3.70 -18.56 -3.83
N ASP A 141 3.29 -18.91 -2.61
CA ASP A 141 2.62 -18.01 -1.67
C ASP A 141 3.53 -16.83 -1.32
N ALA A 142 4.81 -17.09 -1.06
CA ALA A 142 5.78 -16.01 -0.83
C ALA A 142 6.00 -15.12 -2.08
N GLU A 143 5.97 -15.68 -3.29
CA GLU A 143 6.02 -14.89 -4.53
C GLU A 143 4.75 -14.03 -4.66
N TYR A 144 3.59 -14.61 -4.36
CA TYR A 144 2.31 -13.91 -4.38
C TYR A 144 2.25 -12.79 -3.35
N GLU A 145 2.73 -13.00 -2.12
CA GLU A 145 2.85 -11.95 -1.10
C GLU A 145 3.70 -10.76 -1.58
N VAL A 146 4.87 -11.05 -2.16
CA VAL A 146 5.75 -10.03 -2.75
C VAL A 146 5.05 -9.27 -3.86
N PHE A 147 4.29 -9.97 -4.69
CA PHE A 147 3.47 -9.39 -5.74
C PHE A 147 2.39 -8.45 -5.16
N GLN A 148 1.63 -8.92 -4.17
CA GLN A 148 0.56 -8.14 -3.52
C GLN A 148 1.10 -6.86 -2.86
N GLU A 149 2.28 -6.90 -2.24
CA GLU A 149 2.95 -5.73 -1.68
C GLU A 149 3.32 -4.70 -2.76
N ARG A 150 3.80 -5.17 -3.92
CA ARG A 150 4.22 -4.29 -5.02
C ARG A 150 3.04 -3.58 -5.68
N ARG A 151 1.83 -4.14 -5.62
CA ARG A 151 0.61 -3.52 -6.18
C ARG A 151 0.24 -2.19 -5.50
N THR A 152 0.69 -1.96 -4.27
CA THR A 152 0.47 -0.71 -3.52
C THR A 152 1.72 0.16 -3.38
N ALA A 153 2.81 -0.18 -4.08
CA ALA A 153 4.02 0.62 -4.09
C ALA A 153 3.72 2.08 -4.46
N GLY A 154 4.44 3.05 -3.89
CA GLY A 154 4.20 4.47 -4.18
C GLY A 154 2.85 5.03 -3.73
N ALA A 155 2.10 4.31 -2.90
CA ALA A 155 0.87 4.77 -2.28
C ALA A 155 0.88 4.57 -0.76
N VAL A 156 0.02 5.31 -0.07
CA VAL A 156 -0.17 5.25 1.39
C VAL A 156 -1.63 5.01 1.72
N PHE A 157 -1.91 4.23 2.77
CA PHE A 157 -3.27 3.98 3.23
C PHE A 157 -3.77 5.18 4.06
N ILE A 158 -4.63 5.98 3.45
CA ILE A 158 -5.14 7.21 4.05
C ILE A 158 -6.45 7.02 4.80
N GLN A 159 -7.16 5.91 4.61
CA GLN A 159 -8.42 5.66 5.33
C GLN A 159 -8.73 4.15 5.34
N ASP A 160 -9.12 3.63 6.50
CA ASP A 160 -9.83 2.35 6.61
C ASP A 160 -11.33 2.56 6.31
N ASN A 161 -11.88 1.75 5.42
CA ASN A 161 -13.29 1.77 5.03
C ASN A 161 -14.10 0.61 5.66
N GLY A 162 -13.50 -0.15 6.58
CA GLY A 162 -14.04 -1.38 7.15
C GLY A 162 -13.96 -2.58 6.20
N CYS A 163 -14.20 -3.78 6.73
CA CYS A 163 -14.23 -5.04 5.96
C CYS A 163 -12.94 -5.36 5.18
N GLY A 164 -11.79 -4.79 5.59
CA GLY A 164 -10.52 -4.93 4.89
C GLY A 164 -10.38 -4.03 3.66
N PHE A 165 -11.32 -3.11 3.44
CA PHE A 165 -11.22 -2.10 2.39
C PHE A 165 -10.52 -0.87 2.90
N SER A 166 -9.73 -0.24 2.03
CA SER A 166 -9.03 0.99 2.36
C SER A 166 -8.99 1.95 1.19
N THR A 167 -8.70 3.22 1.49
CA THR A 167 -8.42 4.23 0.47
C THR A 167 -6.92 4.47 0.45
N LEU A 168 -6.33 4.36 -0.74
CA LEU A 168 -4.95 4.68 -1.01
C LEU A 168 -4.83 6.12 -1.52
N LEU A 169 -3.76 6.82 -1.13
CA LEU A 169 -3.31 8.04 -1.80
C LEU A 169 -2.00 7.75 -2.53
N VAL A 170 -1.97 7.95 -3.84
CA VAL A 170 -0.73 7.81 -4.61
C VAL A 170 0.19 8.99 -4.32
N VAL A 171 1.42 8.71 -3.88
CA VAL A 171 2.45 9.70 -3.55
C VAL A 171 3.60 9.72 -4.55
N THR A 172 3.80 8.64 -5.31
CA THR A 172 4.89 8.51 -6.30
C THR A 172 4.40 7.89 -7.60
N GLY A 173 4.84 8.45 -8.73
CA GLY A 173 4.50 7.97 -10.08
C GLY A 173 3.42 8.79 -10.81
N PRO A 174 2.93 8.32 -11.97
CA PRO A 174 2.05 9.08 -12.86
C PRO A 174 0.69 9.46 -12.27
N HIS A 175 0.20 8.68 -11.29
CA HIS A 175 -1.11 8.89 -10.66
C HIS A 175 -1.04 9.73 -9.37
N ARG A 176 0.12 10.30 -9.05
CA ARG A 176 0.39 11.05 -7.82
C ARG A 176 -0.69 12.11 -7.53
N GLY A 177 -1.20 12.09 -6.29
CA GLY A 177 -2.26 12.96 -5.81
C GLY A 177 -3.68 12.43 -6.01
N SER A 178 -3.84 11.32 -6.74
CA SER A 178 -5.14 10.70 -6.96
C SER A 178 -5.41 9.63 -5.89
N PRO A 179 -6.59 9.62 -5.25
CA PRO A 179 -7.00 8.52 -4.39
C PRO A 179 -7.50 7.31 -5.17
N TRP A 180 -7.28 6.12 -4.62
CA TRP A 180 -7.69 4.82 -5.18
C TRP A 180 -8.38 3.98 -4.12
N PHE A 181 -9.31 3.13 -4.52
CA PHE A 181 -9.95 2.17 -3.64
C PHE A 181 -9.18 0.84 -3.65
N ASP A 182 -8.73 0.41 -2.47
CA ASP A 182 -8.18 -0.93 -2.28
C ASP A 182 -9.34 -1.89 -1.94
N GLY A 183 -9.78 -2.62 -2.95
CA GLY A 183 -10.84 -3.63 -2.89
C GLY A 183 -10.30 -5.05 -2.73
N ARG A 184 -9.00 -5.22 -2.47
CA ARG A 184 -8.36 -6.54 -2.57
C ARG A 184 -8.94 -7.59 -1.61
N ALA A 185 -9.50 -7.16 -0.48
CA ALA A 185 -10.16 -8.03 0.49
C ALA A 185 -11.35 -8.84 -0.07
N THR A 186 -11.99 -8.41 -1.17
CA THR A 186 -13.14 -9.13 -1.74
C THR A 186 -13.06 -9.40 -3.24
N CYS A 187 -12.57 -8.46 -4.04
CA CYS A 187 -12.50 -8.60 -5.49
C CYS A 187 -11.08 -8.72 -6.02
N ASP A 188 -10.08 -8.72 -5.15
CA ASP A 188 -8.65 -8.69 -5.51
C ASP A 188 -8.27 -7.55 -6.47
N GLN A 189 -8.95 -6.39 -6.39
CA GLN A 189 -8.71 -5.25 -7.28
C GLN A 189 -8.34 -3.98 -6.52
N ILE A 190 -7.51 -3.16 -7.18
CA ILE A 190 -7.26 -1.77 -6.81
C ILE A 190 -7.88 -0.90 -7.91
N LEU A 191 -8.84 -0.07 -7.54
CA LEU A 191 -9.71 0.63 -8.48
C LEU A 191 -9.47 2.14 -8.42
N PRO A 192 -9.36 2.84 -9.56
CA PRO A 192 -9.30 4.29 -9.55
C PRO A 192 -10.63 4.86 -9.06
N LEU A 193 -10.58 5.90 -8.22
CA LEU A 193 -11.77 6.66 -7.91
C LEU A 193 -12.07 7.63 -9.06
N ASP A 194 -13.33 7.64 -9.50
CA ASP A 194 -13.80 8.43 -10.63
C ASP A 194 -14.89 9.42 -10.20
N LEU A 195 -14.86 10.63 -10.77
CA LEU A 195 -15.91 11.62 -10.60
C LEU A 195 -16.34 12.17 -11.96
N GLY A 196 -17.17 11.40 -12.66
CA GLY A 196 -17.76 11.81 -13.93
C GLY A 196 -16.80 11.66 -15.11
N GLY A 197 -16.07 10.55 -15.16
CA GLY A 197 -15.12 10.21 -16.23
C GLY A 197 -13.74 10.87 -16.07
N ARG A 198 -13.42 11.38 -14.88
CA ARG A 198 -12.11 11.93 -14.56
C ARG A 198 -11.60 11.37 -13.22
N PRO A 199 -10.27 11.19 -13.08
CA PRO A 199 -9.67 10.85 -11.80
C PRO A 199 -10.06 11.85 -10.71
N VAL A 200 -10.41 11.33 -9.54
CA VAL A 200 -10.71 12.12 -8.34
C VAL A 200 -9.43 12.75 -7.80
N SER A 201 -9.49 14.04 -7.44
CA SER A 201 -8.41 14.67 -6.66
C SER A 201 -8.58 14.39 -5.16
N PHE A 202 -7.51 14.52 -4.38
CA PHE A 202 -7.59 14.35 -2.92
C PHE A 202 -8.66 15.27 -2.27
N THR A 203 -8.76 16.52 -2.72
CA THR A 203 -9.75 17.49 -2.22
C THR A 203 -11.18 17.11 -2.62
N ASP A 204 -11.38 16.63 -3.86
CA ASP A 204 -12.68 16.12 -4.31
C ASP A 204 -13.12 14.91 -3.45
N TRP A 205 -12.18 14.04 -3.09
CA TRP A 205 -12.43 12.87 -2.25
C TRP A 205 -12.81 13.22 -0.80
N LEU A 206 -12.19 14.21 -0.17
CA LEU A 206 -12.42 14.56 1.26
C LEU A 206 -13.89 14.77 1.64
N ALA A 207 -14.74 15.19 0.68
CA ALA A 207 -16.16 15.45 0.91
C ALA A 207 -17.07 14.23 0.63
N ARG A 208 -16.50 13.06 0.34
CA ARG A 208 -17.20 11.89 -0.21
C ARG A 208 -16.69 10.60 0.42
N ARG A 209 -17.49 9.52 0.30
CA ARG A 209 -17.03 8.17 0.63
C ARG A 209 -16.43 7.53 -0.61
N SER A 210 -15.36 6.75 -0.45
CA SER A 210 -14.69 6.09 -1.58
C SER A 210 -15.62 5.17 -2.37
N MET A 211 -16.53 4.46 -1.70
CA MET A 211 -17.52 3.60 -2.35
C MET A 211 -18.51 4.36 -3.26
N ASP A 212 -18.77 5.64 -2.97
CA ASP A 212 -19.67 6.48 -3.79
C ASP A 212 -18.96 6.99 -5.07
N LEU A 213 -17.66 6.75 -5.20
CA LEU A 213 -16.79 7.19 -6.29
C LEU A 213 -16.30 6.03 -7.18
N LEU A 214 -16.86 4.82 -6.97
CA LEU A 214 -16.62 3.68 -7.84
C LEU A 214 -17.58 3.75 -9.03
N GLY A 215 -17.04 3.67 -10.24
CA GLY A 215 -17.82 3.56 -11.47
C GLY A 215 -18.33 2.14 -11.65
N TRP A 216 -19.43 1.80 -10.98
CA TRP A 216 -20.17 0.55 -11.20
C TRP A 216 -20.73 0.46 -12.63
#